data_AF-A0A9W6RU39-F1
#
_entry.id   AF-A0A9W6RU39-F1
#
_cell.length_a   1.000
_cell.length_b   1.000
_cell.length_c   1.000
_cell.angle_alpha   90.00
_cell.angle_beta   90.00
_cell.angle_gamma   90.00
#
_symmetry.space_group_name_H-M   'P 1'
#
loop_
_entity.id
_entity.type
_entity.pdbx_description
1 polymer ?
#
loop_
_entity_poly.entity_id
_entity_poly.type
_entity_poly.pdbx_seq_one_letter_code
_entity_poly.pdbx_strand_id
1 'polypeptide(L)'
;MTQKTTEPCSPMQGRRIELGLTLRDLAAACSRAGGPISDSQLSKVERGLYTPRPAARRAIKTVLGLDPVTGADKAAREGGKS
;
A
#
# COMPACT_ATOMS: atom_id res chain seq x y z
N MET A 1 8.35 -15.01 -24.73
CA MET A 1 7.82 -13.72 -24.27
C MET A 1 8.34 -13.51 -22.84
N THR A 2 9.49 -12.86 -22.74
CA THR A 2 10.26 -12.75 -21.49
C THR A 2 9.65 -11.65 -20.63
N GLN A 3 8.98 -12.02 -19.54
CA GLN A 3 8.49 -11.05 -18.58
C GLN A 3 9.72 -10.38 -17.96
N LYS A 4 9.94 -9.08 -18.26
CA LYS A 4 10.88 -8.26 -17.52
C LYS A 4 10.43 -8.28 -16.07
N THR A 5 11.18 -8.94 -15.20
CA THR A 5 11.03 -8.81 -13.75
C THR A 5 11.42 -7.38 -13.39
N THR A 6 10.50 -6.44 -13.57
CA THR A 6 10.68 -5.06 -13.15
C THR A 6 10.65 -5.09 -11.63
N GLU A 7 11.82 -4.85 -11.02
CA GLU A 7 11.95 -4.58 -9.60
C GLU A 7 10.89 -3.55 -9.17
N PRO A 8 10.17 -3.77 -8.06
CA PRO A 8 9.13 -2.84 -7.63
C PRO A 8 9.75 -1.47 -7.41
N CYS A 9 9.28 -0.47 -8.17
CA CYS A 9 9.82 0.89 -8.16
C CYS A 9 9.53 1.61 -6.83
N SER A 10 8.63 1.06 -6.01
CA SER A 10 8.36 1.52 -4.66
C SER A 10 7.87 0.38 -3.75
N PRO A 11 8.03 0.49 -2.42
CA PRO A 11 7.43 -0.44 -1.45
C PRO A 11 5.90 -0.50 -1.56
N MET A 12 5.27 0.60 -2.01
CA MET A 12 3.83 0.64 -2.32
C MET A 12 3.48 -0.33 -3.47
N GLN A 13 4.25 -0.28 -4.56
CA GLN A 13 4.05 -1.16 -5.71
C GLN A 13 4.28 -2.62 -5.34
N GLY A 14 5.35 -2.91 -4.59
CA GLY A 14 5.62 -4.26 -4.10
C GLY A 14 4.45 -4.82 -3.30
N ARG A 15 3.97 -4.05 -2.31
CA ARG A 15 2.86 -4.49 -1.46
C ARG A 15 1.55 -4.66 -2.23
N ARG A 16 1.27 -3.80 -3.20
CA ARG A 16 0.11 -3.93 -4.07
C ARG A 16 0.15 -5.24 -4.88
N ILE A 17 1.31 -5.59 -5.41
CA ILE A 17 1.52 -6.83 -6.18
C ILE A 17 1.39 -8.06 -5.27
N GLU A 18 1.95 -8.04 -4.05
CA GLU A 18 1.78 -9.11 -3.06
C GLU A 18 0.31 -9.36 -2.72
N LEU A 19 -0.50 -8.30 -2.64
CA LEU A 19 -1.94 -8.38 -2.39
C LEU A 19 -2.77 -8.72 -3.65
N GLY A 20 -2.14 -8.88 -4.82
CA GLY A 20 -2.82 -9.16 -6.08
C GLY A 20 -3.72 -8.03 -6.58
N LEU A 21 -3.48 -6.79 -6.13
CA LEU A 21 -4.34 -5.64 -6.44
C LEU A 21 -3.89 -4.94 -7.73
N THR A 22 -4.84 -4.58 -8.59
CA THR A 22 -4.58 -3.62 -9.66
C THR A 22 -4.56 -2.19 -9.09
N LEU A 23 -4.05 -1.22 -9.86
CA LEU A 23 -4.15 0.20 -9.48
C LEU A 23 -5.61 0.66 -9.34
N ARG A 24 -6.51 0.09 -10.15
CA ARG A 24 -7.95 0.38 -10.12
C ARG A 24 -8.61 -0.18 -8.87
N ASP A 25 -8.23 -1.39 -8.46
CA ASP A 25 -8.71 -2.00 -7.21
C ASP A 25 -8.24 -1.18 -6.00
N LEU A 26 -6.97 -0.76 -6.00
CA LEU A 26 -6.41 0.09 -4.96
C LEU A 26 -7.12 1.45 -4.89
N ALA A 27 -7.40 2.09 -6.03
CA ALA A 27 -8.16 3.33 -6.10
C ALA A 27 -9.57 3.18 -5.51
N ALA A 28 -10.27 2.08 -5.87
CA ALA A 28 -11.59 1.78 -5.34
C ALA A 28 -11.54 1.53 -3.82
N ALA A 29 -10.57 0.76 -3.34
CA ALA A 29 -10.38 0.50 -1.92
C ALA A 29 -10.05 1.78 -1.13
N CYS A 30 -9.18 2.65 -1.66
CA CYS A 30 -8.87 3.94 -1.04
C CYS A 30 -10.09 4.86 -0.98
N SER A 31 -10.93 4.85 -2.01
CA SER A 31 -12.18 5.62 -2.03
C SER A 31 -13.17 5.13 -0.96
N ARG A 32 -13.29 3.80 -0.77
CA ARG A 32 -14.10 3.21 0.32
C ARG A 32 -13.56 3.54 1.70
N ALA A 33 -12.23 3.66 1.84
CA ALA A 33 -11.55 4.04 3.07
C ALA A 33 -11.57 5.57 3.36
N GLY A 34 -12.29 6.37 2.56
CA GLY A 34 -12.43 7.81 2.78
C GLY A 34 -11.29 8.67 2.22
N GLY A 35 -10.41 8.10 1.40
CA GLY A 35 -9.32 8.80 0.73
C GLY A 35 -9.34 8.59 -0.78
N PRO A 36 -10.28 9.20 -1.52
CA PRO A 36 -10.40 9.00 -2.96
C PRO A 36 -9.12 9.46 -3.69
N ILE A 37 -8.62 8.59 -4.55
CA ILE A 37 -7.45 8.81 -5.41
C ILE A 37 -7.60 7.98 -6.67
N SER A 38 -7.22 8.52 -7.83
CA SER A 38 -7.32 7.79 -9.11
C SER A 38 -6.15 6.84 -9.35
N ASP A 39 -6.33 5.83 -10.20
CA ASP A 39 -5.26 4.91 -10.65
C ASP A 39 -4.07 5.67 -11.26
N SER A 40 -4.34 6.76 -12.00
CA SER A 40 -3.31 7.59 -12.61
C SER A 40 -2.51 8.38 -11.59
N GLN A 41 -3.15 8.82 -10.50
CA GLN A 41 -2.44 9.42 -9.37
C GLN A 41 -1.62 8.36 -8.63
N LEU A 42 -2.17 7.18 -8.36
CA LEU A 42 -1.46 6.06 -7.73
C LEU A 42 -0.23 5.65 -8.54
N SER A 43 -0.32 5.58 -9.88
CA SER A 43 0.83 5.32 -10.75
C SER A 43 1.94 6.34 -10.57
N LYS A 44 1.60 7.63 -10.39
CA LYS A 44 2.58 8.68 -10.09
C LYS A 44 3.14 8.55 -8.66
N VAL A 45 2.33 8.13 -7.68
CA VAL A 45 2.82 7.83 -6.32
C VAL A 45 3.84 6.70 -6.35
N GLU A 46 3.55 5.60 -7.05
CA GLU A 46 4.45 4.45 -7.15
C GLU A 46 5.80 4.79 -7.81
N ARG A 47 5.84 5.85 -8.62
CA ARG A 47 7.04 6.37 -9.28
C ARG A 47 7.72 7.52 -8.52
N GLY A 48 7.20 7.90 -7.34
CA GLY A 48 7.71 9.03 -6.56
C GLY A 48 7.44 10.42 -7.16
N LEU A 49 6.57 10.52 -8.17
CA LEU A 49 6.29 11.76 -8.91
C LEU A 49 5.13 12.58 -8.34
N TYR A 50 4.43 12.04 -7.33
CA TYR A 50 3.26 12.67 -6.74
C TYR A 50 3.14 12.34 -5.26
N THR A 51 2.89 13.37 -4.45
CA THR A 51 2.55 13.21 -3.03
C THR A 51 1.05 13.38 -2.85
N PRO A 52 0.31 12.32 -2.46
CA PRO A 52 -1.14 12.41 -2.28
C PRO A 52 -1.51 13.22 -1.04
N ARG A 53 -2.73 13.75 -1.04
CA ARG A 53 -3.32 14.47 0.11
C ARG A 53 -3.30 13.61 1.38
N PRO A 54 -3.27 14.19 2.58
CA PRO A 54 -3.18 13.44 3.84
C PRO A 54 -4.23 12.33 3.99
N ALA A 55 -5.48 12.57 3.58
CA ALA A 55 -6.55 11.56 3.62
C ALA A 55 -6.28 10.38 2.68
N ALA A 56 -5.93 10.64 1.42
CA ALA A 56 -5.56 9.61 0.46
C ALA A 56 -4.30 8.85 0.89
N ARG A 57 -3.30 9.54 1.47
CA ARG A 57 -2.09 8.91 2.01
C ARG A 57 -2.41 7.95 3.16
N ARG A 58 -3.32 8.32 4.07
CA ARG A 58 -3.81 7.43 5.13
C ARG A 58 -4.54 6.23 4.54
N ALA A 59 -5.45 6.46 3.59
CA ALA A 59 -6.20 5.38 2.92
C ALA A 59 -5.26 4.38 2.21
N ILE A 60 -4.25 4.86 1.46
CA ILE A 60 -3.26 3.99 0.82
C ILE A 60 -2.52 3.14 1.86
N LYS A 61 -2.08 3.75 2.96
CA LYS A 61 -1.39 3.03 4.04
C LYS A 61 -2.28 1.97 4.69
N THR A 62 -3.53 2.31 5.00
CA THR A 62 -4.51 1.39 5.57
C THR A 62 -4.79 0.22 4.63
N VAL A 63 -5.07 0.48 3.35
CA VAL A 63 -5.40 -0.56 2.37
C VAL A 63 -4.22 -1.49 2.11
N LEU A 64 -3.00 -0.95 2.06
CA LEU A 64 -1.80 -1.76 1.82
C LEU A 64 -1.22 -2.37 3.09
N GLY A 65 -1.76 -2.04 4.27
CA GLY A 65 -1.17 -2.43 5.57
C GLY A 65 0.21 -1.82 5.80
N LEU A 66 0.52 -0.70 5.14
CA LEU A 66 1.76 0.07 5.31
C LEU A 66 1.57 1.05 6.47
N ASP A 67 1.30 0.53 7.66
CA ASP A 67 1.04 1.37 8.82
C ASP A 67 2.29 2.19 9.22
N PRO A 68 2.17 3.47 9.58
CA PRO A 68 3.20 4.16 10.34
C PRO A 68 3.11 3.72 11.80
N VAL A 69 3.65 2.54 12.14
CA VAL A 69 3.83 2.04 13.53
C VAL A 69 2.88 2.69 14.54
N THR A 70 1.63 2.25 14.54
CA THR A 70 0.81 2.28 15.74
C THR A 70 0.58 0.85 16.21
N GLY A 71 1.60 0.28 16.86
CA GLY A 71 1.42 -0.81 17.83
C GLY A 71 1.55 -2.26 17.36
N ALA A 72 2.19 -2.56 16.23
CA ALA A 72 2.44 -3.95 15.81
C ALA A 72 3.82 -4.51 16.23
N ASP A 73 4.54 -3.85 17.14
CA ASP A 73 5.60 -4.49 17.95
C ASP A 73 5.01 -5.12 19.22
N LYS A 74 3.89 -5.84 19.09
CA LYS A 74 3.27 -6.61 20.17
C LYS A 74 3.04 -8.07 19.80
N ALA A 75 3.83 -8.60 18.85
CA ALA A 75 3.82 -10.01 18.46
C ALA A 75 5.17 -10.74 18.70
N ALA A 76 6.15 -10.07 19.33
CA ALA A 76 7.43 -10.68 19.73
C ALA A 76 7.57 -10.87 21.26
N ARG A 77 6.45 -11.11 21.97
CA ARG A 77 6.50 -11.74 23.30
C ARG A 77 6.02 -13.18 23.20
N GLU A 78 6.98 -13.98 22.77
CA GLU A 78 7.13 -15.41 23.00
C GLU A 78 6.71 -15.83 24.43
N GLY A 79 6.14 -17.04 24.55
CA GLY A 79 5.95 -17.80 25.79
C GLY A 79 4.64 -17.51 26.52
N GLY A 80 3.56 -18.29 26.41
CA GLY A 80 3.55 -19.75 26.49
C GLY A 80 3.60 -20.20 27.95
N LYS A 81 2.42 -20.34 28.57
CA LYS A 81 2.24 -21.02 29.86
C LYS A 81 2.73 -22.47 29.76
N SER A 82 3.54 -22.91 30.71
CA SER A 82 3.33 -24.09 31.57
C SER A 82 4.33 -24.08 32.70
#